data_AF-A0A183J9I5-F1
#
_entry.id   AF-A0A183J9I5-F1
#
_cell.length_a   1.000
_cell.length_b   1.000
_cell.length_c   1.000
_cell.angle_alpha   90.00
_cell.angle_beta   90.00
_cell.angle_gamma   90.00
#
_symmetry.space_group_name_H-M   'P 1'
#
loop_
_entity.id
_entity.type
_entity.pdbx_description
1 polymer ?
#
loop_
_entity_poly.entity_id
_entity_poly.type
_entity_poly.pdbx_seq_one_letter_code
_entity_poly.pdbx_strand_id
1 'polypeptide(L)'
;MRGAPASFPVTESDSHLQKYLEFSEKLVKELKDILKKYFNGKRDYVGIHLRNGEDWKNACDHAELAPKFMASYQCVGFDYHKKFTKDMCLPSKDLVLNLTRQIVLKETISNLYIATDKNPFLDEFKKLLPGVKVVHHNPHLPIVDIMVLSEARYFIGTCGSSFSSLVWRHRREYKKGPSAMFIADALSSSPIYGDRSSNSDEL
;
A
#
# COMPACT_ATOMS: atom_id res chain seq x y z
N MET A 1 -17.96 -26.25 10.74
CA MET A 1 -17.54 -25.00 10.05
C MET A 1 -17.29 -25.31 8.58
N ARG A 2 -17.76 -24.49 7.64
CA ARG A 2 -17.44 -24.54 6.20
C ARG A 2 -16.74 -23.23 5.85
N GLY A 3 -15.41 -23.25 5.73
CA GLY A 3 -14.58 -22.08 5.47
C GLY A 3 -13.12 -22.49 5.30
N ALA A 4 -12.26 -21.56 4.89
CA ALA A 4 -10.83 -21.82 4.81
C ALA A 4 -10.28 -22.19 6.21
N PRO A 5 -9.50 -23.28 6.35
CA PRO A 5 -8.93 -23.69 7.63
C PRO A 5 -7.70 -22.83 7.98
N ALA A 6 -7.89 -21.52 8.08
CA ALA A 6 -6.83 -20.54 8.27
C ALA A 6 -7.30 -19.36 9.14
N SER A 7 -6.35 -18.73 9.83
CA SER A 7 -6.60 -17.49 10.58
C SER A 7 -6.80 -16.30 9.65
N PHE A 8 -7.60 -15.32 10.11
CA PHE A 8 -7.63 -13.98 9.54
C PHE A 8 -7.35 -12.95 10.65
N PRO A 9 -6.38 -12.03 10.47
CA PRO A 9 -5.42 -11.97 9.36
C PRO A 9 -4.46 -13.18 9.34
N VAL A 10 -3.63 -13.25 8.29
CA VAL A 10 -2.54 -14.24 8.19
C VAL A 10 -1.65 -14.19 9.45
N THR A 11 -1.15 -15.33 9.87
CA THR A 11 -0.22 -15.41 11.01
C THR A 11 1.16 -14.87 10.66
N GLU A 12 2.00 -14.61 11.66
CA GLU A 12 3.40 -14.22 11.43
C GLU A 12 4.16 -15.33 10.69
N SER A 13 3.99 -16.58 11.14
CA SER A 13 4.64 -17.75 10.56
C SER A 13 4.25 -17.98 9.10
N ASP A 14 3.03 -17.62 8.69
CA ASP A 14 2.56 -17.86 7.32
C ASP A 14 2.75 -16.66 6.39
N SER A 15 3.11 -15.49 6.92
CA SER A 15 3.20 -14.26 6.12
C SER A 15 4.21 -14.35 4.96
N HIS A 16 5.32 -15.06 5.19
CA HIS A 16 6.38 -15.27 4.20
C HIS A 16 5.97 -16.20 3.04
N LEU A 17 4.89 -16.98 3.20
CA LEU A 17 4.39 -17.88 2.15
C LEU A 17 3.86 -17.13 0.93
N GLN A 18 3.71 -15.81 1.02
CA GLN A 18 3.42 -14.94 -0.12
C GLN A 18 4.40 -15.14 -1.28
N LYS A 19 5.65 -15.59 -1.00
CA LYS A 19 6.68 -15.92 -2.00
C LYS A 19 6.34 -17.08 -2.94
N TYR A 20 5.24 -17.79 -2.70
CA TYR A 20 4.74 -18.84 -3.59
C TYR A 20 3.54 -18.40 -4.43
N LEU A 21 2.99 -17.20 -4.17
CA LEU A 21 1.89 -16.64 -4.94
C LEU A 21 2.46 -15.74 -6.04
N GLU A 22 2.55 -16.27 -7.25
CA GLU A 22 3.03 -15.56 -8.43
C GLU A 22 1.87 -15.05 -9.29
N PHE A 23 2.06 -13.88 -9.93
CA PHE A 23 1.08 -13.36 -10.88
C PHE A 23 1.13 -14.16 -12.19
N SER A 24 -0.04 -14.54 -12.70
CA SER A 24 -0.15 -15.22 -14.00
C SER A 24 0.40 -14.38 -15.16
N GLU A 25 0.83 -15.04 -16.24
CA GLU A 25 1.32 -14.37 -17.45
C GLU A 25 0.32 -13.35 -18.03
N LYS A 26 -0.98 -13.64 -17.93
CA LYS A 26 -2.06 -12.73 -18.33
C LYS A 26 -2.00 -11.42 -17.56
N LEU A 27 -1.87 -11.49 -16.24
CA LEU A 27 -1.73 -10.31 -15.38
C LEU A 27 -0.42 -9.59 -15.71
N VAL A 28 0.70 -10.31 -15.84
CA VAL A 28 1.99 -9.70 -16.20
C VAL A 28 1.92 -8.93 -17.52
N LYS A 29 1.16 -9.43 -18.52
CA LYS A 29 0.91 -8.70 -19.76
C LYS A 29 0.12 -7.42 -19.53
N GLU A 30 -0.95 -7.50 -18.75
CA GLU A 30 -1.79 -6.33 -18.42
C GLU A 30 -1.00 -5.24 -17.67
N LEU A 31 -0.11 -5.63 -16.75
CA LEU A 31 0.84 -4.70 -16.13
C LEU A 31 1.69 -4.00 -17.18
N LYS A 32 2.31 -4.75 -18.12
CA LYS A 32 3.16 -4.16 -19.16
C LYS A 32 2.39 -3.14 -20.01
N ASP A 33 1.13 -3.41 -20.32
CA ASP A 33 0.26 -2.51 -21.07
C ASP A 33 -0.03 -1.22 -20.28
N ILE A 34 -0.33 -1.34 -18.97
CA ILE A 34 -0.52 -0.19 -18.06
C ILE A 34 0.77 0.63 -17.96
N LEU A 35 1.92 -0.01 -17.75
CA LEU A 35 3.22 0.68 -17.68
C LEU A 35 3.54 1.41 -18.98
N LYS A 36 3.28 0.80 -20.14
CA LYS A 36 3.49 1.45 -21.45
C LYS A 36 2.57 2.65 -21.63
N LYS A 37 1.28 2.51 -21.29
CA LYS A 37 0.27 3.56 -21.43
C LYS A 37 0.55 4.77 -20.53
N TYR A 38 0.95 4.52 -19.29
CA TYR A 38 1.02 5.57 -18.28
C TYR A 38 2.44 5.99 -17.91
N PHE A 39 3.42 5.09 -17.92
CA PHE A 39 4.73 5.31 -17.29
C PHE A 39 5.90 5.04 -18.24
N ASN A 40 5.69 5.15 -19.56
CA ASN A 40 6.72 4.94 -20.59
C ASN A 40 7.43 3.57 -20.46
N GLY A 41 6.70 2.55 -20.02
CA GLY A 41 7.21 1.20 -19.78
C GLY A 41 8.09 1.05 -18.53
N LYS A 42 8.25 2.10 -17.72
CA LYS A 42 9.11 2.11 -16.53
C LYS A 42 8.30 1.94 -15.25
N ARG A 43 8.93 1.27 -14.27
CA ARG A 43 8.38 1.09 -12.90
C ARG A 43 8.77 2.26 -11.99
N ASP A 44 8.71 3.49 -12.50
CA ASP A 44 9.15 4.70 -11.79
C ASP A 44 7.94 5.58 -11.43
N TYR A 45 7.14 5.08 -10.49
CA TYR A 45 5.94 5.73 -9.97
C TYR A 45 5.75 5.41 -8.48
N VAL A 46 5.09 6.33 -7.77
CA VAL A 46 4.53 6.09 -6.45
C VAL A 46 3.16 5.44 -6.65
N GLY A 47 2.93 4.29 -6.02
CA GLY A 47 1.62 3.64 -5.97
C GLY A 47 0.98 3.87 -4.61
N ILE A 48 -0.26 4.37 -4.59
CA ILE A 48 -1.02 4.51 -3.35
C ILE A 48 -2.30 3.69 -3.40
N HIS A 49 -2.67 3.11 -2.26
CA HIS A 49 -3.97 2.48 -2.07
C HIS A 49 -4.81 3.33 -1.10
N LEU A 50 -5.99 3.75 -1.56
CA LEU A 50 -6.96 4.48 -0.77
C LEU A 50 -8.18 3.59 -0.52
N ARG A 51 -8.36 3.14 0.73
CA ARG A 51 -9.59 2.49 1.18
C ARG A 51 -10.48 3.55 1.86
N ASN A 52 -11.36 4.17 1.09
CA ASN A 52 -12.18 5.31 1.51
C ASN A 52 -13.67 5.20 1.10
N GLY A 53 -14.10 3.99 0.74
CA GLY A 53 -15.49 3.63 0.53
C GLY A 53 -16.35 3.75 1.79
N GLU A 54 -17.66 3.84 1.58
CA GLU A 54 -18.64 4.00 2.66
C GLU A 54 -18.72 2.78 3.58
N ASP A 55 -18.59 1.58 3.02
CA ASP A 55 -18.44 0.33 3.77
C ASP A 55 -17.22 0.39 4.71
N TRP A 56 -16.11 0.97 4.24
CA TRP A 56 -14.90 1.11 5.03
C TRP A 56 -15.02 2.17 6.13
N LYS A 57 -15.71 3.29 5.86
CA LYS A 57 -16.00 4.30 6.88
C LYS A 57 -16.72 3.68 8.08
N ASN A 58 -17.78 2.91 7.81
CA ASN A 58 -18.54 2.20 8.84
C ASN A 58 -17.69 1.18 9.60
N ALA A 59 -16.78 0.47 8.92
CA ALA A 59 -15.85 -0.43 9.57
C ALA A 59 -14.88 0.33 10.51
N CYS A 60 -14.37 1.48 10.07
CA CYS A 60 -13.43 2.29 10.84
C CYS A 60 -14.05 3.02 12.04
N ASP A 61 -15.37 3.20 12.08
CA ASP A 61 -16.05 3.71 13.29
C ASP A 61 -15.91 2.76 14.49
N HIS A 62 -15.60 1.49 14.23
CA HIS A 62 -15.37 0.48 15.27
C HIS A 62 -13.87 0.23 15.52
N ALA A 63 -12.96 0.95 14.84
CA ALA A 63 -11.52 0.71 14.90
C ALA A 63 -10.91 0.97 16.29
N GLU A 64 -11.40 1.96 17.02
CA GLU A 64 -10.86 2.35 18.34
C GLU A 64 -11.18 1.33 19.45
N LEU A 65 -12.15 0.46 19.20
CA LEU A 65 -12.61 -0.55 20.16
C LEU A 65 -11.82 -1.87 20.07
N ALA A 66 -11.00 -2.04 19.04
CA ALA A 66 -10.34 -3.31 18.74
C ALA A 66 -8.81 -3.19 18.75
N PRO A 67 -8.09 -3.88 19.66
CA PRO A 67 -6.62 -3.89 19.64
C PRO A 67 -6.09 -4.54 18.35
N LYS A 68 -6.85 -5.50 17.79
CA LYS A 68 -6.59 -6.13 16.50
C LYS A 68 -7.72 -5.75 15.54
N PHE A 69 -7.41 -5.05 14.45
CA PHE A 69 -8.39 -4.64 13.47
C PHE A 69 -7.99 -5.11 12.08
N MET A 70 -8.70 -6.12 11.56
CA MET A 70 -8.45 -6.68 10.24
C MET A 70 -6.96 -6.95 9.98
N ALA A 71 -6.36 -6.33 8.95
CA ALA A 71 -4.94 -6.45 8.64
C ALA A 71 -4.07 -5.35 9.30
N SER A 72 -4.42 -4.85 10.49
CA SER A 72 -3.66 -3.79 11.17
C SER A 72 -2.24 -4.19 11.55
N TYR A 73 -1.96 -5.49 11.67
CA TYR A 73 -0.64 -6.04 12.00
C TYR A 73 0.49 -5.50 11.10
N GLN A 74 0.19 -5.19 9.83
CA GLN A 74 1.16 -4.63 8.89
C GLN A 74 1.69 -3.25 9.29
N CYS A 75 1.04 -2.59 10.25
CA CYS A 75 1.42 -1.29 10.79
C CYS A 75 1.79 -1.38 12.28
N VAL A 76 1.06 -2.17 13.07
CA VAL A 76 1.25 -2.23 14.53
C VAL A 76 2.09 -3.40 15.03
N GLY A 77 2.51 -4.30 14.13
CA GLY A 77 3.21 -5.54 14.48
C GLY A 77 2.27 -6.69 14.81
N PHE A 78 2.81 -7.91 14.86
CA PHE A 78 2.07 -9.11 15.29
C PHE A 78 1.92 -9.23 16.81
N ASP A 79 2.74 -8.50 17.57
CA ASP A 79 2.65 -8.38 19.03
C ASP A 79 1.52 -7.42 19.49
N TYR A 80 1.07 -6.54 18.61
CA TYR A 80 0.08 -5.49 18.86
C TYR A 80 0.43 -4.58 20.06
N HIS A 81 1.72 -4.33 20.30
CA HIS A 81 2.14 -3.37 21.32
C HIS A 81 1.75 -1.93 20.95
N LYS A 82 1.76 -1.60 19.65
CA LYS A 82 1.27 -0.31 19.14
C LYS A 82 -0.25 -0.33 19.01
N LYS A 83 -0.90 0.74 19.45
CA LYS A 83 -2.35 0.90 19.30
C LYS A 83 -2.72 1.25 17.87
N PHE A 84 -3.70 0.54 17.33
CA PHE A 84 -4.33 0.92 16.07
C PHE A 84 -5.28 2.10 16.30
N THR A 85 -5.22 3.12 15.43
CA THR A 85 -6.04 4.34 15.58
C THR A 85 -6.98 4.51 14.40
N LYS A 86 -8.00 5.37 14.57
CA LYS A 86 -8.94 5.71 13.50
C LYS A 86 -8.24 6.31 12.28
N ASP A 87 -7.22 7.14 12.48
CA ASP A 87 -6.43 7.74 11.40
C ASP A 87 -5.60 6.71 10.61
N MET A 88 -5.17 5.61 11.27
CA MET A 88 -4.54 4.49 10.55
C MET A 88 -5.57 3.75 9.68
N CYS A 89 -6.81 3.62 10.16
CA CYS A 89 -7.89 2.93 9.48
C CYS A 89 -8.43 3.71 8.28
N LEU A 90 -8.78 4.98 8.51
CA LEU A 90 -9.38 5.89 7.55
C LEU A 90 -8.65 7.23 7.63
N PRO A 91 -7.48 7.37 6.98
CA PRO A 91 -6.69 8.59 7.03
C PRO A 91 -7.47 9.76 6.44
N SER A 92 -7.30 10.94 7.04
CA SER A 92 -7.91 12.16 6.52
C SER A 92 -7.38 12.48 5.12
N LYS A 93 -8.18 13.20 4.32
CA LYS A 93 -7.77 13.63 2.98
C LYS A 93 -6.45 14.43 3.05
N ASP A 94 -6.31 15.31 4.02
CA ASP A 94 -5.11 16.14 4.17
C ASP A 94 -3.87 15.31 4.52
N LEU A 95 -4.01 14.28 5.37
CA LEU A 95 -2.92 13.35 5.66
C LEU A 95 -2.48 12.59 4.39
N VAL A 96 -3.45 12.06 3.62
CA VAL A 96 -3.19 11.35 2.36
C VAL A 96 -2.45 12.25 1.37
N LEU A 97 -2.95 13.48 1.17
CA LEU A 97 -2.38 14.45 0.25
C LEU A 97 -0.95 14.87 0.65
N ASN A 98 -0.75 15.21 1.93
CA ASN A 98 0.52 15.69 2.44
C ASN A 98 1.59 14.60 2.42
N LEU A 99 1.30 13.39 2.92
CA LEU A 99 2.26 12.29 2.95
C LEU A 99 2.66 11.87 1.54
N THR A 100 1.68 11.74 0.64
CA THR A 100 1.96 11.39 -0.76
C THR A 100 2.83 12.45 -1.42
N ARG A 101 2.54 13.75 -1.21
CA ARG A 101 3.38 14.84 -1.73
C ARG A 101 4.81 14.76 -1.22
N GLN A 102 4.99 14.56 0.08
CA GLN A 102 6.32 14.47 0.67
C GLN A 102 7.13 13.32 0.07
N ILE A 103 6.53 12.14 -0.10
CA ILE A 103 7.19 10.98 -0.70
C ILE A 103 7.51 11.21 -2.17
N VAL A 104 6.57 11.71 -2.96
CA VAL A 104 6.77 12.04 -4.38
C VAL A 104 7.97 12.98 -4.57
N LEU A 105 8.05 14.04 -3.77
CA LEU A 105 9.14 15.01 -3.83
C LEU A 105 10.47 14.42 -3.32
N LYS A 106 10.45 13.73 -2.18
CA LYS A 106 11.64 13.13 -1.57
C LYS A 106 12.28 12.06 -2.47
N GLU A 107 11.45 11.24 -3.09
CA GLU A 107 11.90 10.16 -3.98
C GLU A 107 12.18 10.63 -5.41
N THR A 108 11.93 11.91 -5.71
CA THR A 108 12.07 12.52 -7.04
C THR A 108 11.32 11.77 -8.15
N ILE A 109 10.12 11.28 -7.82
CA ILE A 109 9.27 10.51 -8.73
C ILE A 109 8.23 11.44 -9.37
N SER A 110 8.09 11.40 -10.70
CA SER A 110 7.14 12.27 -11.44
C SER A 110 5.84 11.57 -11.85
N ASN A 111 5.57 10.37 -11.34
CA ASN A 111 4.37 9.59 -11.66
C ASN A 111 3.67 9.08 -10.38
N LEU A 112 2.35 9.23 -10.31
CA LEU A 112 1.51 8.77 -9.21
C LEU A 112 0.40 7.86 -9.74
N TYR A 113 0.35 6.63 -9.23
CA TYR A 113 -0.72 5.67 -9.47
C TYR A 113 -1.61 5.55 -8.23
N ILE A 114 -2.92 5.65 -8.42
CA ILE A 114 -3.92 5.63 -7.35
C ILE A 114 -4.88 4.46 -7.58
N ALA A 115 -4.83 3.48 -6.67
CA ALA A 115 -5.86 2.46 -6.53
C ALA A 115 -6.83 2.88 -5.41
N THR A 116 -8.13 2.75 -5.65
CA THR A 116 -9.14 3.09 -4.64
C THR A 116 -10.40 2.27 -4.85
N ASP A 117 -11.13 2.07 -3.76
CA ASP A 117 -12.49 1.53 -3.76
C ASP A 117 -13.57 2.60 -4.00
N LYS A 118 -13.25 3.89 -3.93
CA LYS A 118 -14.24 4.96 -4.11
C LYS A 118 -13.71 6.26 -4.71
N ASN A 119 -12.91 7.03 -3.95
CA ASN A 119 -12.52 8.38 -4.35
C ASN A 119 -11.00 8.50 -4.56
N PRO A 120 -10.53 8.75 -5.80
CA PRO A 120 -9.11 8.83 -6.10
C PRO A 120 -8.45 10.19 -5.79
N PHE A 121 -9.22 11.24 -5.43
CA PHE A 121 -8.72 12.60 -5.21
C PHE A 121 -7.88 13.17 -6.37
N LEU A 122 -8.27 12.86 -7.62
CA LEU A 122 -7.49 13.20 -8.82
C LEU A 122 -7.22 14.70 -8.93
N ASP A 123 -8.22 15.54 -8.70
CA ASP A 123 -8.09 16.98 -8.88
C ASP A 123 -7.24 17.62 -7.78
N GLU A 124 -7.41 17.15 -6.53
CA GLU A 124 -6.55 17.58 -5.43
C GLU A 124 -5.09 17.21 -5.67
N PHE A 125 -4.81 15.99 -6.12
CA PHE A 125 -3.44 15.58 -6.43
C PHE A 125 -2.84 16.34 -7.61
N LYS A 126 -3.59 16.56 -8.70
CA LYS A 126 -3.10 17.35 -9.85
C LYS A 126 -2.79 18.79 -9.45
N LYS A 127 -3.60 19.39 -8.59
CA LYS A 127 -3.37 20.75 -8.07
C LYS A 127 -2.15 20.78 -7.14
N LEU A 128 -2.02 19.78 -6.27
CA LEU A 128 -0.97 19.72 -5.25
C LEU A 128 0.42 19.36 -5.82
N LEU A 129 0.45 18.61 -6.92
CA LEU A 129 1.64 18.06 -7.55
C LEU A 129 1.73 18.49 -9.04
N PRO A 130 1.92 19.79 -9.32
CA PRO A 130 2.11 20.25 -10.68
C PRO A 130 3.34 19.56 -11.31
N GLY A 131 3.18 19.04 -12.53
CA GLY A 131 4.23 18.31 -13.24
C GLY A 131 4.31 16.81 -12.93
N VAL A 132 3.53 16.30 -11.98
CA VAL A 132 3.40 14.86 -11.72
C VAL A 132 2.25 14.28 -12.54
N LYS A 133 2.50 13.17 -13.24
CA LYS A 133 1.45 12.43 -13.94
C LYS A 133 0.64 11.60 -12.95
N VAL A 134 -0.57 12.09 -12.64
CA VAL A 134 -1.50 11.42 -11.71
C VAL A 134 -2.48 10.53 -12.48
N VAL A 135 -2.54 9.25 -12.11
CA VAL A 135 -3.28 8.20 -12.82
C VAL A 135 -4.14 7.41 -11.84
N HIS A 136 -5.41 7.22 -12.20
CA HIS A 136 -6.30 6.21 -11.64
C HIS A 136 -6.83 5.37 -12.79
N HIS A 137 -6.45 4.08 -12.85
CA HIS A 137 -6.81 3.21 -13.97
C HIS A 137 -8.20 2.60 -13.84
N ASN A 138 -8.63 2.31 -12.61
CA ASN A 138 -9.89 1.65 -12.27
C ASN A 138 -10.15 0.34 -13.05
N PRO A 139 -9.26 -0.67 -12.92
CA PRO A 139 -9.42 -1.93 -13.63
C PRO A 139 -10.68 -2.67 -13.15
N HIS A 140 -11.31 -3.43 -14.04
CA HIS A 140 -12.47 -4.26 -13.69
C HIS A 140 -12.14 -5.31 -12.61
N LEU A 141 -10.93 -5.86 -12.65
CA LEU A 141 -10.45 -6.83 -11.67
C LEU A 141 -9.49 -6.15 -10.68
N PRO A 142 -9.81 -6.11 -9.37
CA PRO A 142 -8.96 -5.45 -8.37
C PRO A 142 -7.55 -6.04 -8.24
N ILE A 143 -7.34 -7.30 -8.65
CA ILE A 143 -6.01 -7.93 -8.66
C ILE A 143 -5.02 -7.19 -9.57
N VAL A 144 -5.53 -6.49 -10.59
CA VAL A 144 -4.70 -5.66 -11.47
C VAL A 144 -4.11 -4.48 -10.70
N ASP A 145 -4.92 -3.82 -9.85
CA ASP A 145 -4.42 -2.78 -8.95
C ASP A 145 -3.40 -3.34 -7.95
N ILE A 146 -3.64 -4.52 -7.35
CA ILE A 146 -2.68 -5.17 -6.45
C ILE A 146 -1.33 -5.36 -7.17
N MET A 147 -1.35 -5.86 -8.40
CA MET A 147 -0.13 -6.08 -9.18
C MET A 147 0.58 -4.76 -9.53
N VAL A 148 -0.15 -3.74 -10.00
CA VAL A 148 0.45 -2.43 -10.31
C VAL A 148 1.06 -1.78 -9.06
N LEU A 149 0.39 -1.84 -7.91
CA LEU A 149 0.94 -1.33 -6.65
C LEU A 149 2.15 -2.13 -6.17
N SER A 150 2.10 -3.46 -6.32
CA SER A 150 3.21 -4.36 -5.97
C SER A 150 4.46 -4.02 -6.77
N GLU A 151 4.29 -3.57 -8.01
CA GLU A 151 5.33 -3.20 -8.96
C GLU A 151 5.70 -1.71 -8.94
N ALA A 152 5.14 -0.90 -8.03
CA ALA A 152 5.51 0.51 -7.86
C ALA A 152 6.96 0.69 -7.38
N ARG A 153 7.61 1.82 -7.67
CA ARG A 153 8.92 2.13 -7.06
C ARG A 153 8.76 2.32 -5.56
N TYR A 154 7.80 3.14 -5.17
CA TYR A 154 7.40 3.38 -3.79
C TYR A 154 5.91 3.02 -3.61
N PHE A 155 5.55 2.37 -2.50
CA PHE A 155 4.16 2.04 -2.19
C PHE A 155 3.70 2.74 -0.91
N ILE A 156 2.47 3.27 -0.88
CA ILE A 156 1.80 3.76 0.33
C ILE A 156 0.46 3.05 0.49
N GLY A 157 0.29 2.29 1.57
CA GLY A 157 -0.93 1.54 1.86
C GLY A 157 -1.82 2.16 2.93
N THR A 158 -3.05 1.65 3.04
CA THR A 158 -3.96 1.93 4.17
C THR A 158 -3.83 0.83 5.21
N CYS A 159 -3.61 1.20 6.49
CA CYS A 159 -3.57 0.20 7.55
C CYS A 159 -4.95 -0.47 7.74
N GLY A 160 -4.95 -1.70 8.25
CA GLY A 160 -6.19 -2.48 8.41
C GLY A 160 -6.70 -3.12 7.10
N SER A 161 -6.37 -2.59 5.93
CA SER A 161 -6.78 -3.17 4.65
C SER A 161 -6.00 -4.44 4.30
N SER A 162 -6.71 -5.56 4.11
CA SER A 162 -6.12 -6.82 3.61
C SER A 162 -5.66 -6.71 2.14
N PHE A 163 -6.25 -5.79 1.37
CA PHE A 163 -5.81 -5.45 0.02
C PHE A 163 -4.40 -4.83 0.04
N SER A 164 -4.17 -3.81 0.89
CA SER A 164 -2.82 -3.27 1.11
C SER A 164 -1.86 -4.33 1.68
N SER A 165 -2.36 -5.23 2.52
CA SER A 165 -1.55 -6.29 3.12
C SER A 165 -1.00 -7.28 2.09
N LEU A 166 -1.77 -7.61 1.05
CA LEU A 166 -1.29 -8.43 -0.08
C LEU A 166 -0.13 -7.74 -0.81
N VAL A 167 -0.29 -6.46 -1.14
CA VAL A 167 0.76 -5.64 -1.79
C VAL A 167 2.01 -5.57 -0.89
N TRP A 168 1.82 -5.28 0.40
CA TRP A 168 2.92 -5.16 1.36
C TRP A 168 3.71 -6.45 1.48
N ARG A 169 3.06 -7.60 1.64
CA ARG A 169 3.75 -8.91 1.69
C ARG A 169 4.46 -9.22 0.37
N HIS A 170 3.80 -9.01 -0.78
CA HIS A 170 4.43 -9.26 -2.07
C HIS A 170 5.69 -8.41 -2.25
N ARG A 171 5.64 -7.15 -1.86
CA ARG A 171 6.80 -6.25 -1.92
C ARG A 171 7.93 -6.68 -0.99
N ARG A 172 7.65 -7.25 0.19
CA ARG A 172 8.69 -7.77 1.09
C ARG A 172 9.37 -9.02 0.55
N GLU A 173 8.61 -9.94 -0.02
CA GLU A 173 9.15 -11.21 -0.52
C GLU A 173 9.88 -11.07 -1.86
N TYR A 174 9.32 -10.31 -2.82
CA TYR A 174 9.83 -10.28 -4.20
C TYR A 174 10.57 -8.99 -4.56
N LYS A 175 9.94 -7.82 -4.36
CA LYS A 175 10.47 -6.55 -4.90
C LYS A 175 11.52 -5.88 -4.02
N LYS A 176 11.40 -6.04 -2.70
CA LYS A 176 12.21 -5.40 -1.65
C LYS A 176 12.32 -3.87 -1.79
N GLY A 177 11.28 -3.23 -2.35
CA GLY A 177 11.19 -1.78 -2.56
C GLY A 177 10.61 -1.03 -1.35
N PRO A 178 10.87 0.29 -1.21
CA PRO A 178 10.38 1.08 -0.09
C PRO A 178 8.85 1.10 -0.05
N SER A 179 8.31 0.99 1.16
CA SER A 179 6.86 0.99 1.40
C SER A 179 6.56 1.77 2.68
N ALA A 180 5.48 2.54 2.66
CA ALA A 180 4.95 3.24 3.82
C ALA A 180 3.45 2.93 3.99
N MET A 181 2.89 3.39 5.11
CA MET A 181 1.47 3.31 5.40
C MET A 181 0.97 4.69 5.81
N PHE A 182 -0.28 5.02 5.49
CA PHE A 182 -0.91 6.25 5.96
C PHE A 182 -1.14 6.16 7.46
N ILE A 183 -0.33 6.88 8.23
CA ILE A 183 -0.42 7.01 9.70
C ILE A 183 -0.09 8.46 10.08
N ALA A 184 -0.74 9.01 11.11
CA ALA A 184 -0.53 10.41 11.52
C ALA A 184 0.93 10.70 11.96
N ASP A 185 1.55 9.74 12.66
CA ASP A 185 2.93 9.86 13.17
C ASP A 185 4.02 9.76 12.09
N ALA A 186 3.67 9.36 10.86
CA ALA A 186 4.61 9.35 9.73
C ALA A 186 5.06 10.77 9.34
N LEU A 187 4.36 11.80 9.81
CA LEU A 187 4.73 13.20 9.62
C LEU A 187 5.73 13.71 10.67
N SER A 188 5.92 12.99 11.79
CA SER A 188 6.71 13.45 12.95
C SER A 188 7.98 12.65 13.22
N SER A 189 8.27 11.57 12.48
CA SER A 189 9.49 10.80 12.68
C SER A 189 9.93 10.04 11.42
N SER A 190 11.24 9.87 11.29
CA SER A 190 11.96 9.17 10.24
C SER A 190 11.30 7.87 9.77
N PRO A 191 11.48 7.45 8.51
CA PRO A 191 10.71 6.36 7.94
C PRO A 191 10.89 5.09 8.76
N ILE A 192 9.78 4.35 8.92
CA ILE A 192 9.78 2.95 9.34
C ILE A 192 10.51 2.16 8.24
N TYR A 193 11.83 2.29 8.19
CA TYR A 193 12.69 1.48 7.35
C TYR A 193 12.77 0.12 8.03
N GLY A 194 12.26 -0.89 7.33
CA GLY A 194 12.72 -2.26 7.57
C GLY A 194 14.24 -2.26 7.42
N ASP A 195 14.89 -2.73 8.48
CA ASP A 195 16.34 -2.86 8.61
C ASP A 195 16.96 -3.42 7.33
N ARG A 196 17.81 -2.60 6.68
CA ARG A 196 18.77 -3.09 5.70
C ARG A 196 20.00 -3.52 6.49
N SER A 197 20.01 -4.75 6.98
CA SER A 197 21.27 -5.43 7.24
C SER A 197 21.91 -5.80 5.90
N SER A 198 22.67 -4.85 5.37
CA SER A 198 23.79 -5.14 4.49
C SER A 198 24.88 -5.77 5.34
N ASN A 199 24.97 -7.09 5.36
CA ASN A 199 26.25 -7.75 5.64
C ASN A 199 26.97 -7.97 4.31
N SER A 200 27.67 -6.94 3.89
CA SER A 200 28.90 -7.05 3.14
C SER A 200 30.01 -6.69 4.11
N ASP A 201 30.79 -7.68 4.52
CA ASP A 201 32.18 -7.63 5.01
C ASP A 201 32.57 -9.13 5.13
N GLU A 202 33.25 -9.68 4.14
CA GLU A 202 34.71 -9.91 4.17
C GLU A 202 35.17 -10.66 5.44
N LEU A 203 35.22 -11.99 5.33
CA LEU A 203 36.42 -12.84 5.50
C LEU A 203 36.18 -14.21 4.86
#